data_AF-A0A832MMX9-F1
#
_entry.id   AF-A0A832MMX9-F1
#
_cell.length_a   1.000
_cell.length_b   1.000
_cell.length_c   1.000
_cell.angle_alpha   90.00
_cell.angle_beta   90.00
_cell.angle_gamma   90.00
#
_symmetry.space_group_name_H-M   'P 1'
#
loop_
_entity.id
_entity.type
_entity.pdbx_description
1 polymer ?
#
loop_
_entity_poly.entity_id
_entity_poly.type
_entity_poly.pdbx_seq_one_letter_code
_entity_poly.pdbx_strand_id
1 'polypeptide(L)'
;MSRTRPLRTGTRRAFLRAAGLAGLAAAAAPGAALARARRAPRAPATKPAPPAPPGAEAPPSADALALAAILERRHGAHLDRAQLEALTRDLERMLQSGQRLRAVRLANADEPDTVFGA
;
A
#
# COMPACT_ATOMS: atom_id res chain seq x y z
N MET A 1 -52.65 -24.97 10.49
CA MET A 1 -52.02 -26.08 9.73
C MET A 1 -50.88 -25.52 8.91
N SER A 2 -49.70 -26.11 9.04
CA SER A 2 -48.37 -25.53 8.79
C SER A 2 -48.04 -25.33 7.30
N ARG A 3 -47.45 -24.17 6.96
CA ARG A 3 -46.74 -23.96 5.68
C ARG A 3 -45.25 -24.17 5.92
N THR A 4 -44.71 -25.27 5.41
CA THR A 4 -43.27 -25.53 5.33
C THR A 4 -42.70 -24.78 4.11
N ARG A 5 -41.90 -23.75 4.33
CA ARG A 5 -41.00 -23.18 3.31
C ARG A 5 -39.67 -23.94 3.36
N PRO A 6 -39.18 -24.54 2.26
CA PRO A 6 -37.83 -25.09 2.24
C PRO A 6 -36.82 -23.93 2.17
N LEU A 7 -35.97 -23.83 3.19
CA LEU A 7 -34.80 -22.95 3.15
C LEU A 7 -33.76 -23.60 2.22
N ARG A 8 -33.59 -23.04 1.02
CA ARG A 8 -32.39 -23.28 0.20
C ARG A 8 -31.19 -22.64 0.90
N THR A 9 -30.50 -23.39 1.74
CA THR A 9 -29.17 -23.01 2.24
C THR A 9 -28.12 -23.82 1.48
N GLY A 10 -27.66 -23.27 0.35
CA GLY A 10 -26.41 -23.73 -0.25
C GLY A 10 -25.27 -23.41 0.72
N THR A 11 -24.65 -24.42 1.31
CA THR A 11 -23.55 -24.22 2.26
C THR A 11 -22.31 -23.69 1.53
N ARG A 12 -21.51 -22.83 2.19
CA ARG A 12 -20.22 -22.33 1.67
C ARG A 12 -19.35 -23.44 1.09
N ARG A 13 -19.42 -24.64 1.68
CA ARG A 13 -18.71 -25.83 1.23
C ARG A 13 -19.17 -26.33 -0.15
N ALA A 14 -20.45 -26.24 -0.47
CA ALA A 14 -20.99 -26.58 -1.79
C ALA A 14 -20.54 -25.56 -2.85
N PHE A 15 -20.51 -24.27 -2.50
CA PHE A 15 -19.99 -23.22 -3.36
C PHE A 15 -18.48 -23.40 -3.66
N LEU A 16 -17.66 -23.66 -2.63
CA LEU A 16 -16.22 -23.88 -2.80
C LEU A 16 -15.91 -25.12 -3.65
N ARG A 17 -16.71 -26.18 -3.54
CA ARG A 17 -16.59 -27.37 -4.40
C ARG A 17 -16.92 -27.04 -5.87
N ALA A 18 -17.95 -26.25 -6.13
CA ALA A 18 -18.29 -25.81 -7.48
C ALA A 18 -17.20 -24.89 -8.08
N ALA A 19 -16.66 -23.96 -7.29
CA ALA A 19 -15.58 -23.07 -7.74
C ALA A 19 -14.27 -23.82 -8.01
N GLY A 20 -13.92 -24.81 -7.19
CA GLY A 20 -12.73 -25.65 -7.39
C GLY A 20 -12.79 -26.49 -8.66
N LEU A 21 -13.97 -27.01 -9.02
CA LEU A 21 -14.16 -27.78 -10.26
C LEU A 21 -14.10 -26.89 -11.51
N ALA A 22 -14.58 -25.64 -11.43
CA ALA A 22 -14.45 -24.67 -12.52
C ALA A 22 -12.99 -24.22 -12.75
N GLY A 23 -12.18 -24.11 -11.69
CA GLY A 23 -10.75 -23.78 -11.78
C GLY A 23 -9.92 -24.85 -12.50
N LEU A 24 -10.28 -26.13 -12.37
CA LEU A 24 -9.59 -27.23 -13.05
C LEU A 24 -9.88 -27.28 -14.56
N ALA A 25 -11.02 -26.76 -15.02
CA ALA A 25 -11.34 -26.67 -16.45
C ALA A 25 -10.54 -25.57 -17.18
N ALA A 26 -10.07 -24.54 -16.47
CA ALA A 26 -9.25 -23.47 -17.05
C ALA A 26 -7.76 -23.87 -17.23
N ALA A 27 -7.33 -24.99 -16.66
CA ALA A 27 -5.95 -25.49 -16.77
C ALA A 27 -5.66 -26.26 -18.08
N ALA A 28 -6.64 -26.42 -18.96
CA ALA A 28 -6.50 -27.10 -20.26
C ALA A 28 -6.24 -26.14 -21.44
N ALA A 29 -5.87 -24.88 -21.17
CA ALA A 29 -5.35 -23.99 -22.21
C ALA A 29 -3.81 -24.09 -22.25
N PRO A 30 -3.19 -24.54 -23.35
CA PRO A 30 -1.75 -24.49 -23.51
C PRO A 30 -1.34 -23.05 -23.84
N GLY A 31 -1.29 -22.21 -22.81
CA GLY A 31 -0.71 -20.86 -22.88
C GLY A 31 0.74 -20.92 -22.41
N ALA A 32 1.64 -21.02 -23.37
CA ALA A 32 3.08 -21.11 -23.17
C ALA A 32 3.61 -20.09 -22.14
N ALA A 33 4.15 -20.62 -21.05
CA ALA A 33 5.54 -20.44 -20.64
C ALA A 33 6.21 -19.07 -20.93
N LEU A 34 6.52 -18.41 -19.81
CA LEU A 34 7.84 -17.85 -19.50
C LEU A 34 8.34 -16.62 -20.28
N ALA A 35 8.16 -15.48 -19.61
CA ALA A 35 9.23 -14.61 -19.14
C ALA A 35 10.45 -14.44 -20.07
N ARG A 36 10.54 -13.29 -20.72
CA ARG A 36 11.83 -12.68 -21.08
C ARG A 36 11.94 -11.31 -20.45
N ALA A 37 12.33 -11.31 -19.18
CA ALA A 37 12.79 -10.10 -18.51
C ALA A 37 13.97 -9.52 -19.31
N ARG A 38 13.77 -8.36 -19.92
CA ARG A 38 14.88 -7.57 -20.47
C ARG A 38 15.75 -7.13 -19.31
N ARG A 39 16.99 -7.63 -19.27
CA ARG A 39 18.01 -7.18 -18.33
C ARG A 39 18.35 -5.73 -18.68
N ALA A 40 17.99 -4.80 -17.80
CA ALA A 40 18.38 -3.40 -17.93
C ALA A 40 19.92 -3.27 -17.91
N PRO A 41 20.51 -2.36 -18.70
CA PRO A 41 21.94 -2.10 -18.64
C PRO A 41 22.31 -1.61 -17.25
N ARG A 42 23.39 -2.17 -16.70
CA ARG A 42 23.98 -1.77 -15.41
C ARG A 42 24.48 -0.33 -15.56
N ALA A 43 23.85 0.60 -14.84
CA ALA A 43 24.33 1.96 -14.72
C ALA A 43 25.78 1.96 -14.16
N PRO A 44 26.65 2.87 -14.62
CA PRO A 44 28.00 3.00 -14.09
C PRO A 44 27.93 3.32 -12.60
N ALA A 45 28.82 2.71 -11.82
CA ALA A 45 28.94 2.98 -10.40
C ALA A 45 29.31 4.46 -10.18
N THR A 46 28.35 5.25 -9.73
CA THR A 46 28.59 6.59 -9.20
C THR A 46 29.50 6.47 -7.99
N LYS A 47 30.63 7.20 -8.01
CA LYS A 47 31.51 7.34 -6.85
C LYS A 47 30.68 7.79 -5.63
N PRO A 48 30.98 7.30 -4.42
CA PRO A 48 30.31 7.77 -3.22
C PRO A 48 30.51 9.28 -3.10
N ALA A 49 29.40 10.03 -3.02
CA ALA A 49 29.46 11.43 -2.66
C ALA A 49 30.05 11.54 -1.23
N PRO A 50 30.83 12.60 -0.94
CA PRO A 50 31.33 12.82 0.41
C PRO A 50 30.15 12.89 1.40
N PRO A 51 30.33 12.40 2.64
CA PRO A 51 29.28 12.44 3.64
C PRO A 51 28.83 13.89 3.84
N ALA A 52 27.53 14.12 3.72
CA ALA A 52 26.95 15.43 3.98
C ALA A 52 27.31 15.87 5.42
N PRO A 53 27.58 17.16 5.65
CA PRO A 53 27.88 17.66 6.97
C PRO A 53 26.74 17.32 7.94
N PRO A 54 27.05 16.89 9.17
CA PRO A 54 26.03 16.60 10.18
C PRO A 54 25.22 17.88 10.44
N GLY A 55 23.93 17.84 10.11
CA GLY A 55 23.00 18.96 10.30
C GLY A 55 22.36 19.51 9.02
N ALA A 56 22.79 19.08 7.83
CA ALA A 56 22.06 19.40 6.60
C ALA A 56 20.82 18.51 6.49
N GLU A 57 19.65 19.02 6.90
CA GLU A 57 18.37 18.39 6.57
C GLU A 57 18.23 18.37 5.04
N ALA A 58 18.00 17.17 4.50
CA ALA A 58 17.70 17.02 3.08
C ALA A 58 16.43 17.83 2.75
N PRO A 59 16.36 18.45 1.55
CA PRO A 59 15.14 19.14 1.14
C PRO A 59 13.95 18.16 1.15
N PRO A 60 12.73 18.65 1.45
CA PRO A 60 11.53 17.82 1.46
C PRO A 60 11.29 17.20 0.08
N SER A 61 10.73 15.99 0.06
CA SER A 61 10.38 15.30 -1.18
C SER A 61 9.28 16.03 -1.95
N ALA A 62 9.16 15.73 -3.25
CA ALA A 62 8.09 16.25 -4.09
C ALA A 62 6.69 15.87 -3.56
N ASP A 63 6.55 14.67 -2.98
CA ASP A 63 5.30 14.21 -2.39
C ASP A 63 4.93 15.01 -1.13
N ALA A 64 5.91 15.28 -0.25
CA ALA A 64 5.70 16.12 0.92
C ALA A 64 5.26 17.54 0.53
N LEU A 65 5.90 18.12 -0.49
CA LEU A 65 5.52 19.42 -1.04
C LEU A 65 4.13 19.43 -1.66
N ALA A 66 3.76 18.38 -2.41
CA ALA A 66 2.44 18.26 -3.01
C ALA A 66 1.33 18.17 -1.95
N LEU A 67 1.58 17.42 -0.86
CA LEU A 67 0.67 17.34 0.29
C LEU A 67 0.57 18.68 1.03
N ALA A 68 1.70 19.36 1.27
CA ALA A 68 1.71 20.68 1.86
C ALA A 68 0.93 21.70 1.01
N ALA A 69 1.04 21.64 -0.32
CA ALA A 69 0.26 22.50 -1.22
C ALA A 69 -1.26 22.26 -1.12
N ILE A 70 -1.71 21.03 -0.81
CA ILE A 70 -3.13 20.77 -0.52
C ILE A 70 -3.54 21.44 0.78
N LEU A 71 -2.72 21.36 1.82
CA LEU A 71 -2.98 22.00 3.11
C LEU A 71 -3.03 23.52 2.98
N GLU A 72 -2.09 24.12 2.25
CA GLU A 72 -2.08 25.55 1.96
C GLU A 72 -3.36 25.99 1.23
N ARG A 73 -3.79 25.26 0.20
CA ARG A 73 -5.03 25.61 -0.52
C ARG A 73 -6.29 25.51 0.34
N ARG A 74 -6.33 24.56 1.29
CA ARG A 74 -7.53 24.30 2.12
C ARG A 74 -7.56 25.13 3.39
N HIS A 75 -6.39 25.39 3.97
CA HIS A 75 -6.23 25.93 5.32
C HIS A 75 -5.25 27.10 5.39
N GLY A 76 -4.75 27.62 4.26
CA GLY A 76 -3.78 28.71 4.21
C GLY A 76 -4.24 30.01 4.89
N ALA A 77 -5.56 30.23 5.02
CA ALA A 77 -6.10 31.35 5.80
C ALA A 77 -5.80 31.25 7.30
N HIS A 78 -5.44 30.07 7.80
CA HIS A 78 -5.17 29.77 9.21
C HIS A 78 -3.73 29.32 9.45
N LEU A 79 -2.89 29.28 8.41
CA LEU A 79 -1.53 28.80 8.49
C LEU A 79 -0.57 29.92 8.08
N ASP A 80 0.35 30.25 8.97
CA ASP A 80 1.49 31.07 8.58
C ASP A 80 2.52 30.23 7.81
N ARG A 81 3.49 30.91 7.21
CA ARG A 81 4.52 30.26 6.40
C ARG A 81 5.40 29.31 7.22
N ALA A 82 5.73 29.67 8.45
CA ALA A 82 6.59 28.86 9.30
C ALA A 82 5.89 27.56 9.72
N GLN A 83 4.59 27.63 9.99
CA GLN A 83 3.70 26.49 10.25
C GLN A 83 3.60 25.59 9.02
N LEU A 84 3.45 26.17 7.82
CA LEU A 84 3.42 25.38 6.59
C LEU A 84 4.75 24.65 6.34
N GLU A 85 5.88 25.31 6.60
CA GLU A 85 7.21 24.70 6.51
C GLU A 85 7.39 23.58 7.56
N ALA A 86 6.92 23.79 8.78
CA ALA A 86 6.93 22.77 9.83
C ALA A 86 6.08 21.55 9.45
N LEU A 87 4.85 21.77 8.97
CA LEU A 87 3.97 20.72 8.45
C LEU A 87 4.60 19.96 7.29
N THR A 88 5.32 20.65 6.40
CA THR A 88 6.04 20.01 5.30
C THR A 88 7.11 19.04 5.81
N ARG A 89 7.87 19.43 6.84
CA ARG A 89 8.86 18.54 7.50
C ARG A 89 8.19 17.37 8.20
N ASP A 90 7.06 17.59 8.86
CA ASP A 90 6.27 16.51 9.49
C ASP A 90 5.76 15.50 8.46
N LEU A 91 5.21 15.98 7.35
CA LEU A 91 4.75 15.14 6.24
C LEU A 91 5.87 14.29 5.66
N GLU A 92 7.06 14.86 5.46
CA GLU A 92 8.23 14.11 5.02
C GLU A 92 8.57 12.96 6.00
N ARG A 93 8.61 13.24 7.31
CA ARG A 93 8.84 12.21 8.33
C ARG A 93 7.76 11.13 8.33
N MET A 94 6.49 11.52 8.18
CA MET A 94 5.36 10.59 8.11
C MET A 94 5.44 9.69 6.86
N LEU A 95 5.82 10.25 5.71
CA LEU A 95 6.00 9.50 4.47
C LEU A 95 7.11 8.47 4.62
N GLN A 96 8.26 8.87 5.17
CA GLN A 96 9.38 7.97 5.44
C GLN A 96 8.99 6.87 6.44
N SER A 97 8.28 7.22 7.52
CA SER A 97 7.75 6.25 8.49
C SER A 97 6.79 5.27 7.81
N GLY A 98 5.84 5.77 7.01
CA GLY A 98 4.90 4.94 6.25
C GLY A 98 5.58 4.01 5.24
N GLN A 99 6.68 4.44 4.61
CA GLN A 99 7.51 3.56 3.77
C GLN A 99 8.12 2.42 4.58
N ARG A 100 8.64 2.69 5.79
CA ARG A 100 9.19 1.68 6.69
C ARG A 100 8.11 0.70 7.17
N LEU A 101 6.92 1.21 7.52
CA LEU A 101 5.79 0.36 7.93
C LEU A 101 5.32 -0.54 6.79
N ARG A 102 5.26 -0.04 5.56
CA ARG A 102 4.90 -0.85 4.38
C ARG A 102 5.94 -1.92 4.02
N ALA A 103 7.17 -1.80 4.51
CA ALA A 103 8.18 -2.85 4.33
C ALA A 103 7.94 -4.05 5.25
N VAL A 104 7.10 -3.91 6.28
CA VAL A 104 6.69 -5.02 7.15
C VAL A 104 5.68 -5.89 6.41
N ARG A 105 5.99 -7.18 6.26
CA ARG A 105 5.10 -8.15 5.61
C ARG A 105 4.12 -8.69 6.64
N LEU A 106 2.84 -8.40 6.42
CA LEU A 106 1.73 -8.94 7.20
C LEU A 106 1.04 -10.05 6.42
N ALA A 107 0.60 -11.10 7.11
CA ALA A 107 -0.33 -12.09 6.59
C ALA A 107 -1.76 -11.52 6.65
N ASN A 108 -2.65 -12.01 5.78
CA ASN A 108 -4.07 -11.62 5.83
C ASN A 108 -4.79 -12.05 7.13
N ALA A 109 -4.14 -12.91 7.93
CA ALA A 109 -4.64 -13.35 9.23
C ALA A 109 -4.07 -12.53 10.40
N ASP A 110 -3.17 -11.57 10.15
CA ASP A 110 -2.67 -10.69 11.20
C ASP A 110 -3.75 -9.68 11.57
N GLU A 111 -4.22 -9.77 12.81
CA GLU A 111 -5.27 -8.92 13.36
C GLU A 111 -4.69 -7.60 13.92
N PRO A 112 -5.49 -6.52 14.02
CA PRO A 112 -5.05 -5.33 14.72
C PRO A 112 -4.81 -5.62 16.20
N ASP A 113 -3.89 -4.89 16.81
CA ASP A 113 -3.53 -5.02 18.23
C ASP A 113 -4.74 -4.88 19.18
N THR A 114 -5.75 -4.12 18.75
CA THR A 114 -7.02 -3.99 19.46
C THR A 114 -8.20 -4.22 18.52
N VAL A 115 -9.15 -5.04 18.97
CA VAL A 115 -10.43 -5.30 18.29
C VAL A 115 -11.54 -4.81 19.22
N PHE A 116 -12.45 -3.98 18.70
CA PHE A 116 -13.61 -3.51 19.47
C PHE A 116 -14.69 -4.60 19.50
N GLY A 117 -15.21 -4.90 20.70
CA GLY A 117 -16.34 -5.79 20.95
C GLY A 117 -17.63 -5.03 21.27
N ALA A 118 -18.77 -5.72 21.15
CA ALA A 118 -20.12 -5.20 21.46
C ALA A 118 -20.52 -5.44 22.91
#